data_AF-A0A1S1JES0-F1
#
_entry.id   AF-A0A1S1JES0-F1
#
_cell.length_a   1.000
_cell.length_b   1.000
_cell.length_c   1.000
_cell.angle_alpha   90.00
_cell.angle_beta   90.00
_cell.angle_gamma   90.00
#
_symmetry.space_group_name_H-M   'P 1'
#
loop_
_entity.id
_entity.type
_entity.pdbx_description
1 polymer ?
#
loop_
_entity_poly.entity_id
_entity_poly.type
_entity_poly.pdbx_seq_one_letter_code
_entity_poly.pdbx_strand_id
1 'polypeptide(L)'
;MKRFLLLLSCTIAVGCSNPHTFLLNDKKQNQYFVSESIQQAFEKNIIKKSPLIVINGVPFRYHKKQDTIILPLEKTDIISVDFLNENSSRIIYNEKENDGAVIITARIRNK
;
A
#
# COMPACT_ATOMS: atom_id res chain seq x y z
N MET A 1 -14.32 -9.86 53.89
CA MET A 1 -13.15 -9.10 53.41
C MET A 1 -13.00 -9.33 51.92
N LYS A 2 -13.24 -8.30 51.10
CA LYS A 2 -13.28 -8.37 49.63
C LYS A 2 -11.85 -8.45 49.08
N ARG A 3 -11.45 -9.61 48.55
CA ARG A 3 -10.20 -9.75 47.78
C ARG A 3 -10.49 -9.34 46.34
N PHE A 4 -10.17 -8.09 46.01
CA PHE A 4 -10.15 -7.62 44.63
C PHE A 4 -8.91 -8.23 43.95
N LEU A 5 -9.13 -9.21 43.07
CA LEU A 5 -8.13 -9.70 42.14
C LEU A 5 -7.94 -8.61 41.06
N LEU A 6 -6.80 -7.92 41.12
CA LEU A 6 -6.32 -7.01 40.10
C LEU A 6 -6.01 -7.80 38.82
N LEU A 7 -6.95 -7.83 37.89
CA LEU A 7 -6.69 -8.22 36.50
C LEU A 7 -5.90 -7.09 35.84
N LEU A 8 -4.59 -7.25 35.75
CA LEU A 8 -3.72 -6.37 34.98
C LEU A 8 -3.98 -6.64 33.49
N SER A 9 -4.97 -5.97 32.90
CA SER A 9 -5.18 -6.00 31.45
C SER A 9 -4.08 -5.17 30.77
N CYS A 10 -2.95 -5.80 30.46
CA CYS A 10 -2.03 -5.27 29.47
C CYS A 10 -2.70 -5.37 28.10
N THR A 11 -3.52 -4.38 27.74
CA THR A 11 -3.84 -4.12 26.33
C THR A 11 -2.54 -3.69 25.68
N ILE A 12 -1.87 -4.65 25.04
CA ILE A 12 -0.73 -4.37 24.18
C ILE A 12 -1.30 -3.43 23.11
N ALA A 13 -0.95 -2.15 23.19
CA ALA A 13 -1.18 -1.21 22.11
C ALA A 13 -0.28 -1.67 20.96
N VAL A 14 -0.78 -2.62 20.17
CA VAL A 14 -0.16 -3.00 18.91
C VAL A 14 -0.23 -1.74 18.07
N GLY A 15 0.90 -1.04 17.94
CA GLY A 15 1.00 0.12 17.07
C GLY A 15 0.74 -0.35 15.65
N CYS A 16 -0.50 -0.25 15.19
CA CYS A 16 -0.83 -0.48 13.79
C CYS A 16 -0.12 0.59 12.98
N SER A 17 1.00 0.23 12.36
CA SER A 17 1.69 1.12 11.43
C SER A 17 0.86 1.18 10.14
N ASN A 18 0.33 2.35 9.79
CA ASN A 18 -0.39 2.52 8.53
C ASN A 18 0.55 2.41 7.33
N PRO A 19 0.08 1.89 6.18
CA PRO A 19 0.85 1.92 4.93
C PRO A 19 1.07 3.38 4.50
N HIS A 20 2.02 3.60 3.59
CA HIS A 20 2.18 4.91 2.98
C HIS A 20 0.91 5.35 2.24
N THR A 21 0.67 6.66 2.21
CA THR A 21 -0.44 7.22 1.44
C THR A 21 0.00 7.42 -0.01
N PHE A 22 -0.71 6.81 -0.95
CA PHE A 22 -0.43 6.94 -2.39
C PHE A 22 -1.51 7.78 -3.06
N LEU A 23 -1.16 9.00 -3.46
CA LEU A 23 -2.09 9.94 -4.09
C LEU A 23 -1.93 9.93 -5.61
N LEU A 24 -3.04 9.90 -6.33
CA LEU A 24 -3.07 10.16 -7.76
C LEU A 24 -2.93 11.67 -8.02
N ASN A 25 -2.43 12.02 -9.20
CA ASN A 25 -2.40 13.41 -9.70
C ASN A 25 -3.80 13.85 -10.18
N ASP A 26 -4.78 13.72 -9.29
CA ASP A 26 -6.20 14.00 -9.52
C ASP A 26 -6.68 15.00 -8.47
N LYS A 27 -7.94 15.45 -8.58
CA LYS A 27 -8.55 16.37 -7.60
C LYS A 27 -9.58 15.64 -6.75
N LYS A 28 -9.80 16.14 -5.53
CA LYS A 28 -10.87 15.69 -4.61
C LYS A 28 -10.74 14.19 -4.30
N GLN A 29 -11.85 13.45 -4.18
CA GLN A 29 -11.86 12.06 -3.73
C GLN A 29 -11.07 11.11 -4.64
N ASN A 30 -10.98 11.42 -5.94
CA ASN A 30 -10.29 10.54 -6.90
C ASN A 30 -8.80 10.36 -6.59
N GLN A 31 -8.17 11.35 -5.94
CA GLN A 31 -6.76 11.27 -5.58
C GLN A 31 -6.47 10.08 -4.63
N TYR A 32 -7.46 9.60 -3.87
CA TYR A 32 -7.29 8.54 -2.89
C TYR A 32 -7.60 7.13 -3.42
N PHE A 33 -8.02 6.97 -4.68
CA PHE A 33 -8.49 5.69 -5.22
C PHE A 33 -7.48 4.53 -5.04
N VAL A 34 -6.20 4.77 -5.34
CA VAL A 34 -5.14 3.77 -5.14
C VAL A 34 -4.84 3.59 -3.65
N SER A 35 -4.82 4.66 -2.86
CA SER A 35 -4.59 4.59 -1.41
C SER A 35 -5.64 3.74 -0.70
N GLU A 36 -6.92 3.90 -1.04
CA GLU A 36 -8.03 3.11 -0.49
C GLU A 36 -7.85 1.62 -0.82
N SER A 37 -7.43 1.31 -2.05
CA SER A 37 -7.19 -0.07 -2.50
C SER A 37 -5.99 -0.70 -1.76
N ILE A 38 -4.90 0.06 -1.58
CA ILE A 38 -3.71 -0.35 -0.83
C ILE A 38 -4.05 -0.59 0.65
N GLN A 39 -4.85 0.30 1.26
CA GLN A 39 -5.29 0.15 2.63
C GLN A 39 -6.06 -1.16 2.83
N GLN A 40 -7.00 -1.49 1.92
CA GLN A 40 -7.74 -2.75 1.98
C GLN A 40 -6.83 -3.98 1.82
N ALA A 41 -5.82 -3.93 0.94
CA ALA A 41 -4.87 -5.02 0.77
C ALA A 41 -3.95 -5.18 1.98
N PHE A 42 -3.56 -4.07 2.62
CA PHE A 42 -2.78 -4.04 3.86
C PHE A 42 -3.57 -4.64 5.03
N GLU A 43 -4.83 -4.24 5.23
CA GLU A 43 -5.72 -4.79 6.27
C GLU A 43 -5.93 -6.30 6.11
N LYS A 44 -5.92 -6.80 4.87
CA LYS A 44 -6.01 -8.22 4.54
C LYS A 44 -4.67 -8.96 4.64
N ASN A 45 -3.60 -8.31 5.06
CA ASN A 45 -2.24 -8.85 5.13
C ASN A 45 -1.71 -9.39 3.79
N ILE A 46 -2.19 -8.86 2.66
CA ILE A 46 -1.71 -9.24 1.33
C ILE A 46 -0.36 -8.58 1.07
N ILE A 47 -0.23 -7.31 1.45
CA ILE A 47 0.97 -6.48 1.34
C ILE A 47 1.31 -5.88 2.72
N LYS A 48 2.54 -5.42 2.90
CA LYS A 48 2.99 -4.70 4.10
C LYS A 48 3.12 -3.20 3.82
N LYS A 49 3.81 -2.48 4.70
CA LYS A 49 3.79 -1.01 4.80
C LYS A 49 4.35 -0.30 3.56
N SER A 50 5.41 -0.85 2.96
CA SER A 50 6.16 -0.19 1.89
C SER A 50 6.24 -1.06 0.61
N PRO A 51 5.10 -1.40 -0.01
CA PRO A 51 5.06 -2.31 -1.15
C PRO A 51 5.74 -1.68 -2.38
N LEU A 52 6.27 -2.52 -3.25
CA LEU A 52 6.72 -2.06 -4.57
C LEU A 52 5.53 -1.55 -5.38
N ILE A 53 5.65 -0.38 -6.00
CA ILE A 53 4.66 0.10 -6.96
C ILE A 53 5.15 -0.23 -8.36
N VAL A 54 4.30 -0.84 -9.18
CA VAL A 54 4.60 -1.21 -10.56
C VAL A 54 3.52 -0.65 -11.47
N ILE A 55 3.88 0.22 -12.38
CA ILE A 55 2.95 0.85 -13.34
C ILE A 55 3.27 0.30 -14.72
N ASN A 56 2.31 -0.40 -15.34
CA ASN A 56 2.48 -1.03 -16.66
C ASN A 56 3.74 -1.90 -16.77
N GLY A 57 4.01 -2.70 -15.73
CA GLY A 57 5.19 -3.58 -15.66
C GLY A 57 6.50 -2.89 -15.31
N VAL A 58 6.52 -1.56 -15.16
CA VAL A 58 7.72 -0.79 -14.79
C VAL A 58 7.68 -0.42 -13.31
N PRO A 59 8.69 -0.81 -12.50
CA PRO A 59 8.80 -0.40 -11.11
C PRO A 59 8.88 1.14 -10.96
N PHE A 60 7.96 1.70 -10.19
CA PHE A 60 7.94 3.11 -9.82
C PHE A 60 8.75 3.30 -8.53
N ARG A 61 9.90 3.96 -8.64
CA ARG A 61 10.78 4.24 -7.50
C ARG A 61 10.26 5.43 -6.70
N TYR A 62 10.15 5.26 -5.39
CA TYR A 62 9.76 6.31 -4.45
C TYR A 62 10.59 6.22 -3.16
N HIS A 63 10.61 7.29 -2.37
CA HIS A 63 11.34 7.31 -1.11
C HIS A 63 10.50 6.67 0.00
N LYS A 64 10.86 5.47 0.47
CA LYS A 64 10.16 4.73 1.54
C LYS A 64 10.09 5.46 2.90
N LYS A 65 10.77 6.60 3.06
CA LYS A 65 10.68 7.46 4.26
C LYS A 65 9.62 8.55 4.15
N GLN A 66 9.04 8.78 2.98
CA GLN A 66 7.98 9.77 2.78
C GLN A 66 6.63 9.20 3.19
N ASP A 67 5.85 9.96 3.95
CA ASP A 67 4.51 9.53 4.37
C ASP A 67 3.52 9.48 3.19
N THR A 68 3.67 10.44 2.27
CA THR A 68 2.81 10.60 1.09
C THR A 68 3.62 10.53 -0.19
N ILE A 69 3.15 9.72 -1.14
CA ILE A 69 3.79 9.48 -2.44
C ILE A 69 2.80 9.86 -3.53
N ILE A 70 3.22 10.69 -4.47
CA ILE A 70 2.38 11.10 -5.61
C ILE A 70 2.68 10.18 -6.79
N LEU A 71 1.66 9.50 -7.28
CA LEU A 71 1.71 8.70 -8.49
C LEU A 71 1.38 9.58 -9.70
N PRO A 72 2.14 9.46 -10.81
CA PRO A 72 1.96 10.29 -11.99
C PRO A 72 0.80 9.79 -12.88
N LEU A 73 -0.36 9.50 -12.28
CA LEU A 73 -1.55 8.95 -12.91
C LEU A 73 -2.78 9.71 -12.44
N GLU A 74 -3.77 9.87 -13.31
CA GLU A 74 -5.15 10.25 -12.93
C GLU A 74 -6.00 8.99 -12.75
N LYS A 75 -7.14 9.09 -12.04
CA LYS A 75 -8.02 7.92 -11.86
C LYS A 75 -8.56 7.39 -13.19
N THR A 76 -8.81 8.29 -14.14
CA THR A 76 -9.30 7.97 -15.49
C THR A 76 -8.31 7.15 -16.32
N ASP A 77 -7.03 7.15 -15.95
CA ASP A 77 -6.00 6.35 -16.61
C ASP A 77 -5.98 4.91 -16.11
N ILE A 78 -6.46 4.65 -14.90
CA ILE A 78 -6.31 3.34 -14.26
C ILE A 78 -7.36 2.36 -14.77
N ILE A 79 -6.89 1.23 -15.28
CA ILE A 79 -7.70 0.10 -15.75
C ILE A 79 -7.88 -0.91 -14.61
N SER A 80 -6.80 -1.26 -13.90
CA SER A 80 -6.85 -2.17 -12.75
C SER A 80 -5.78 -1.84 -11.72
N VAL A 81 -6.05 -2.26 -10.47
CA VAL A 81 -5.10 -2.27 -9.37
C VAL A 81 -5.10 -3.68 -8.79
N ASP A 82 -3.99 -4.38 -8.96
CA ASP A 82 -3.80 -5.76 -8.54
C ASP A 82 -2.69 -5.86 -7.49
N PHE A 83 -2.65 -6.95 -6.73
CA PHE A 83 -1.72 -7.10 -5.61
C PHE A 83 -0.98 -8.44 -5.68
N LEU A 84 0.31 -8.38 -5.36
CA LEU A 84 1.13 -9.57 -5.11
C LEU A 84 1.63 -9.54 -3.68
N ASN A 85 1.55 -10.69 -3.02
CA ASN A 85 2.18 -10.86 -1.72
C ASN A 85 3.72 -10.80 -1.81
N GLU A 86 4.35 -10.62 -0.66
CA GLU A 86 5.80 -10.48 -0.49
C GLU A 86 6.62 -11.58 -1.17
N ASN A 87 6.19 -12.84 -1.09
CA ASN A 87 6.93 -13.95 -1.69
C ASN A 87 6.85 -13.89 -3.22
N SER A 88 5.65 -13.71 -3.76
CA SER A 88 5.43 -13.62 -5.21
C SER A 88 6.11 -12.39 -5.81
N SER A 89 6.03 -11.23 -5.16
CA SER A 89 6.64 -9.99 -5.65
C SER A 89 8.16 -10.07 -5.69
N ARG A 90 8.81 -10.68 -4.70
CA ARG A 90 10.27 -10.90 -4.67
C ARG A 90 10.76 -11.76 -5.83
N ILE A 91 9.99 -12.79 -6.17
CA ILE A 91 10.31 -13.69 -7.28
C ILE A 91 10.15 -12.97 -8.62
N ILE A 92 8.98 -12.33 -8.84
CA ILE A 92 8.64 -11.74 -10.13
C ILE A 92 9.52 -10.53 -10.46
N TYR A 93 9.78 -9.66 -9.48
CA TYR A 93 10.54 -8.42 -9.70
C TYR A 93 12.01 -8.51 -9.30
N ASN A 94 12.46 -9.68 -8.79
CA ASN A 94 13.84 -9.89 -8.31
C ASN A 94 14.32 -8.82 -7.31
N GLU A 95 13.43 -8.36 -6.45
CA GLU A 95 13.72 -7.33 -5.44
C GLU A 95 13.49 -7.89 -4.04
N LYS A 96 14.60 -8.23 -3.37
CA LYS A 96 14.58 -8.94 -2.07
C LYS A 96 13.95 -8.12 -0.93
N GLU A 97 13.97 -6.80 -1.05
CA GLU A 97 13.48 -5.87 -0.02
C GLU A 97 12.17 -5.17 -0.44
N ASN A 98 11.21 -5.94 -0.96
CA ASN A 98 9.85 -5.45 -1.16
C ASN A 98 8.86 -6.11 -0.18
N ASP A 99 7.84 -5.34 0.16
CA ASP A 99 6.79 -5.64 1.14
C ASP A 99 5.50 -6.12 0.43
N GLY A 100 5.67 -6.89 -0.65
CA GLY A 100 4.61 -7.11 -1.65
C GLY A 100 4.71 -6.12 -2.81
N ALA A 101 3.78 -6.21 -3.77
CA ALA A 101 3.69 -5.29 -4.89
C ALA A 101 2.25 -4.87 -5.20
N VAL A 102 2.09 -3.62 -5.60
CA VAL A 102 0.87 -3.03 -6.16
C VAL A 102 1.10 -2.87 -7.66
N ILE A 103 0.33 -3.59 -8.45
CA ILE A 103 0.41 -3.58 -9.91
C ILE A 103 -0.71 -2.70 -10.42
N ILE A 104 -0.35 -1.61 -11.08
CA ILE A 104 -1.28 -0.66 -11.67
C ILE A 104 -1.21 -0.83 -13.18
N THR A 105 -2.31 -1.31 -13.76
CA THR A 105 -2.49 -1.31 -15.21
C THR A 105 -3.16 0.01 -15.58
N ALA A 106 -2.51 0.82 -16.41
CA ALA A 106 -3.00 2.14 -16.81
C ALA A 106 -2.98 2.30 -18.33
N ARG A 107 -3.95 3.05 -18.85
CA ARG A 107 -4.01 3.46 -20.26
C ARG A 107 -2.78 4.31 -20.59
N ILE A 108 -2.08 3.93 -21.65
CA ILE A 108 -0.99 4.73 -22.18
C ILE A 108 -1.60 5.97 -22.85
N ARG A 109 -1.33 7.16 -22.30
CA ARG A 109 -1.59 8.42 -23.01
C ARG A 109 -0.48 8.58 -24.05
N ASN A 110 -0.78 8.28 -25.31
CA ASN A 110 0.08 8.73 -26.40
C ASN A 110 -0.02 10.25 -26.44
N LYS A 111 1.10 10.92 -26.17
CA LYS A 111 1.21 12.37 -26.18
C LYS A 111 1.36 12.88 -27.61
#